data_AF-A0A7W1ECT4-F1
#
_entry.id   AF-A0A7W1ECT4-F1
#
_cell.length_a   1.000
_cell.length_b   1.000
_cell.length_c   1.000
_cell.angle_alpha   90.00
_cell.angle_beta   90.00
_cell.angle_gamma   90.00
#
_symmetry.space_group_name_H-M   'P 1'
#
loop_
_entity.id
_entity.type
_entity.pdbx_description
1 polymer ?
#
loop_
_entity_poly.entity_id
_entity_poly.type
_entity_poly.pdbx_seq_one_letter_code
_entity_poly.pdbx_strand_id
1 'polypeptide(L)'
;MHPVRFVFGVHLHQPVGNFDHVFSQHVDDVYRPLLEHLAARDFLPIVLHLSGPLLEWLEAHDTAYLDQLGRLVSDRKVELLLAGFYEPVLASLPRADRVEQIRWLRDAIRSRFGVEASGLWLTERVWEPELAADLADAGVR
;
A
#
# COMPACT_ATOMS: atom_id res chain seq x y z
N MET A 1 34.66 0.37 4.06
CA MET A 1 33.61 1.20 3.42
C MET A 1 32.27 0.67 3.87
N HIS A 2 31.32 1.53 4.22
CA HIS A 2 29.97 1.07 4.53
C HIS A 2 29.24 0.67 3.24
N PRO A 3 28.48 -0.43 3.23
CA PRO A 3 27.69 -0.81 2.05
C PRO A 3 26.63 0.26 1.75
N VAL A 4 26.30 0.43 0.46
CA VAL A 4 25.19 1.29 0.03
C VAL A 4 23.89 0.69 0.56
N ARG A 5 23.06 1.54 1.20
CA ARG A 5 21.69 1.17 1.56
C ARG A 5 20.78 1.45 0.37
N PHE A 6 19.96 0.48 0.00
CA PHE A 6 19.03 0.56 -1.11
C PHE A 6 17.63 0.21 -0.63
N VAL A 7 16.63 0.98 -1.07
CA VAL A 7 15.21 0.74 -0.79
C VAL A 7 14.49 0.62 -2.13
N PHE A 8 13.76 -0.47 -2.31
CA PHE A 8 12.92 -0.69 -3.48
C PHE A 8 11.45 -0.64 -3.06
N GLY A 9 10.69 0.27 -3.66
CA GLY A 9 9.29 0.51 -3.33
C GLY A 9 8.39 0.36 -4.55
N VAL A 10 7.24 -0.28 -4.38
CA VAL A 10 6.22 -0.41 -5.43
C VAL A 10 4.86 0.08 -4.94
N HIS A 11 4.06 0.61 -5.86
CA HIS A 11 2.74 1.15 -5.59
C HIS A 11 1.72 0.48 -6.51
N LEU A 12 0.76 -0.20 -5.89
CA LEU A 12 -0.29 -0.94 -6.56
C LEU A 12 -1.63 -0.26 -6.27
N HIS A 13 -2.26 0.23 -7.34
CA HIS A 13 -3.52 0.94 -7.27
C HIS A 13 -4.44 0.53 -8.43
N GLN A 14 -5.73 0.44 -8.13
CA GLN A 14 -6.81 0.43 -9.11
C GLN A 14 -7.91 1.40 -8.64
N PRO A 15 -8.41 2.29 -9.52
CA PRO A 15 -9.38 3.30 -9.13
C PRO A 15 -10.79 2.70 -8.94
N VAL A 16 -11.58 3.32 -8.08
CA VAL A 16 -13.01 3.01 -7.93
C VAL A 16 -13.70 3.16 -9.28
N GLY A 17 -14.53 2.18 -9.63
CA GLY A 17 -15.28 2.18 -10.89
C GLY A 17 -14.52 1.63 -12.10
N ASN A 18 -13.27 1.16 -11.92
CA ASN A 18 -12.61 0.39 -12.97
C ASN A 18 -13.30 -0.97 -13.18
N PHE A 19 -13.10 -1.58 -14.35
CA PHE A 19 -13.76 -2.84 -14.70
C PHE A 19 -13.15 -4.03 -13.97
N ASP A 20 -13.99 -4.96 -13.52
CA ASP A 20 -13.58 -6.17 -12.81
C ASP A 20 -12.47 -6.98 -13.52
N HIS A 21 -12.62 -7.17 -14.84
CA HIS A 21 -11.62 -7.87 -15.63
C HIS A 21 -10.25 -7.16 -15.64
N VAL A 22 -10.22 -5.83 -15.47
CA VAL A 22 -8.95 -5.08 -15.38
C VAL A 22 -8.25 -5.40 -14.07
N PHE A 23 -8.97 -5.51 -12.95
CA PHE A 23 -8.39 -5.94 -11.68
C PHE A 23 -7.83 -7.37 -11.80
N SER A 24 -8.64 -8.31 -12.26
CA SER A 24 -8.23 -9.72 -12.43
C SER A 24 -7.00 -9.83 -13.31
N GLN A 25 -6.99 -9.15 -14.46
CA GLN A 25 -5.85 -9.19 -15.38
C GLN A 25 -4.58 -8.64 -14.72
N HIS A 26 -4.66 -7.55 -13.94
CA HIS A 26 -3.47 -7.03 -13.27
C HIS A 26 -2.97 -7.94 -12.15
N VAL A 27 -3.85 -8.67 -11.47
CA VAL A 27 -3.42 -9.69 -10.49
C VAL A 27 -2.60 -10.78 -11.18
N ASP A 28 -3.12 -11.32 -12.29
CA ASP A 28 -2.52 -12.44 -13.01
C ASP A 28 -1.24 -12.04 -13.76
N ASP A 29 -1.26 -10.89 -14.42
CA ASP A 29 -0.17 -10.48 -15.32
C ASP A 29 0.92 -9.68 -14.60
N VAL A 30 0.60 -9.02 -13.47
CA VAL A 30 1.49 -8.03 -12.83
C VAL A 30 1.74 -8.33 -11.36
N TYR A 31 0.71 -8.26 -10.51
CA TYR A 31 0.89 -8.21 -9.06
C TYR A 31 1.43 -9.51 -8.50
N ARG A 32 0.84 -10.65 -8.90
CA ARG A 32 1.28 -11.98 -8.45
C ARG A 32 2.65 -12.33 -9.04
N PRO A 33 2.90 -12.20 -10.36
CA PRO A 33 4.23 -12.44 -10.90
C PRO A 33 5.30 -11.59 -10.24
N LEU A 34 5.06 -10.30 -10.00
CA LEU A 34 6.03 -9.43 -9.33
C LEU A 34 6.41 -9.99 -7.96
N LEU A 35 5.42 -10.30 -7.12
CA LEU A 35 5.66 -10.76 -5.75
C LEU A 35 6.38 -12.12 -5.72
N GLU A 36 5.97 -13.06 -6.57
CA GLU A 36 6.60 -14.38 -6.67
C GLU A 36 8.05 -14.29 -7.16
N HIS A 37 8.31 -13.47 -8.18
CA HIS A 37 9.64 -13.30 -8.74
C HIS A 37 10.62 -12.61 -7.80
N LEU A 38 10.16 -11.65 -6.99
CA LEU A 38 10.98 -11.00 -5.97
C LEU A 38 11.33 -11.97 -4.84
N ALA A 39 10.36 -12.79 -4.42
CA ALA A 39 10.57 -13.83 -3.41
C ALA A 39 11.53 -14.93 -3.89
N ALA A 40 11.34 -15.44 -5.12
CA ALA A 40 12.15 -16.52 -5.67
C ALA A 40 13.61 -16.13 -5.98
N ARG A 41 13.91 -14.84 -6.07
CA ARG A 41 15.26 -14.31 -6.36
C ARG A 41 15.97 -13.75 -5.12
N ASP A 42 15.44 -13.99 -3.92
CA ASP A 42 15.97 -13.47 -2.66
C ASP A 42 16.19 -11.94 -2.67
N PHE A 43 15.36 -11.18 -3.40
CA PHE A 43 15.49 -9.73 -3.51
C PHE A 43 14.90 -8.97 -2.32
N LEU A 44 14.08 -9.66 -1.52
CA LEU A 44 13.41 -9.09 -0.35
C LEU A 44 14.41 -8.77 0.77
N PRO A 45 14.26 -7.64 1.50
CA PRO A 45 13.00 -6.94 1.70
C PRO A 45 12.68 -5.81 0.71
N ILE A 46 11.39 -5.54 0.51
CA ILE A 46 10.88 -4.39 -0.24
C ILE A 46 9.80 -3.62 0.53
N VAL A 47 9.42 -2.46 0.00
CA VAL A 47 8.31 -1.66 0.47
C VAL A 47 7.16 -1.73 -0.56
N LEU A 48 5.92 -1.88 -0.10
CA LEU A 48 4.75 -2.00 -0.97
C LEU A 48 3.59 -1.14 -0.47
N HIS A 49 2.98 -0.39 -1.38
CA HIS A 49 1.69 0.26 -1.17
C HIS A 49 0.59 -0.50 -1.93
N LEU A 50 -0.56 -0.74 -1.27
CA LEU A 50 -1.75 -1.35 -1.84
C LEU A 50 -2.96 -0.45 -1.53
N SER A 51 -3.61 0.11 -2.55
CA SER A 51 -4.76 1.00 -2.35
C SER A 51 -5.97 0.27 -1.73
N GLY A 52 -6.82 1.00 -1.00
CA GLY A 52 -8.03 0.46 -0.36
C GLY A 52 -8.97 -0.27 -1.32
N PRO A 53 -9.40 0.33 -2.46
CA PRO A 53 -10.24 -0.35 -3.44
C PRO A 53 -9.64 -1.65 -3.98
N LEU A 54 -8.33 -1.68 -4.19
CA LEU A 54 -7.64 -2.90 -4.64
C LEU A 54 -7.62 -3.95 -3.53
N LEU A 55 -7.38 -3.56 -2.27
CA LEU A 55 -7.47 -4.46 -1.12
C LEU A 55 -8.89 -5.06 -1.01
N GLU A 56 -9.94 -4.24 -1.07
CA GLU A 56 -11.34 -4.69 -0.99
C GLU A 56 -11.69 -5.65 -2.13
N TRP A 57 -11.25 -5.35 -3.36
CA TRP A 57 -11.47 -6.22 -4.50
C TRP A 57 -10.76 -7.57 -4.32
N LEU A 58 -9.51 -7.56 -3.85
CA LEU A 58 -8.74 -8.78 -3.58
C LEU A 58 -9.35 -9.63 -2.45
N GLU A 59 -9.94 -9.02 -1.42
CA GLU A 59 -10.67 -9.78 -0.39
C GLU A 59 -11.86 -10.54 -0.96
N ALA A 60 -12.54 -9.95 -1.94
CA ALA A 60 -13.73 -10.55 -2.54
C ALA A 60 -13.37 -11.61 -3.61
N HIS A 61 -12.23 -11.49 -4.30
CA HIS A 61 -11.94 -12.28 -5.50
C HIS A 61 -10.66 -13.12 -5.42
N ASP A 62 -9.66 -12.72 -4.63
CA ASP A 62 -8.34 -13.36 -4.61
C ASP A 62 -7.65 -13.24 -3.24
N THR A 63 -8.26 -13.86 -2.23
CA THR A 63 -7.68 -13.91 -0.88
C THR A 63 -6.34 -14.64 -0.86
N ALA A 64 -6.06 -15.51 -1.83
CA ALA A 64 -4.81 -16.25 -1.95
C ALA A 64 -3.61 -15.31 -2.20
N TYR A 65 -3.78 -14.28 -3.04
CA TYR A 65 -2.76 -13.23 -3.19
C TYR A 65 -2.47 -12.51 -1.87
N LEU A 66 -3.53 -12.12 -1.15
CA LEU A 66 -3.40 -11.42 0.12
C LEU A 66 -2.80 -12.30 1.22
N ASP A 67 -3.08 -13.60 1.24
CA ASP A 67 -2.46 -14.55 2.16
C ASP A 67 -0.97 -14.73 1.89
N GLN A 68 -0.57 -14.77 0.61
CA GLN A 68 0.84 -14.79 0.23
C GLN A 68 1.54 -13.50 0.66
N LEU A 69 0.95 -12.33 0.38
CA LEU A 69 1.47 -11.05 0.83
C LEU A 69 1.58 -11.00 2.36
N GLY A 70 0.55 -11.48 3.07
CA GLY A 70 0.51 -11.53 4.53
C GLY A 70 1.64 -12.35 5.15
N ARG A 71 2.01 -13.49 4.55
CA ARG A 71 3.20 -14.27 4.98
C ARG A 71 4.49 -13.47 4.82
N LEU A 72 4.65 -12.77 3.70
CA LEU A 72 5.84 -11.94 3.47
C LEU A 72 5.90 -10.75 4.43
N VAL A 73 4.74 -10.17 4.77
CA VAL A 73 4.63 -9.10 5.77
C VAL A 73 4.96 -9.62 7.16
N SER A 74 4.42 -10.78 7.59
CA SER A 74 4.72 -11.37 8.90
C SER A 74 6.20 -11.73 9.05
N ASP A 75 6.83 -12.16 7.96
CA ASP A 75 8.25 -12.50 7.90
C ASP A 75 9.17 -11.27 7.76
N ARG A 76 8.60 -10.05 7.79
CA ARG A 76 9.29 -8.76 7.60
C ARG A 76 10.06 -8.66 6.29
N LYS A 77 9.56 -9.36 5.26
CA LYS A 77 10.08 -9.32 3.89
C LYS A 77 9.39 -8.26 3.04
N VAL A 78 8.19 -7.82 3.42
CA VAL A 78 7.51 -6.68 2.82
C VAL A 78 7.07 -5.73 3.93
N GLU A 79 7.42 -4.45 3.79
CA GLU A 79 6.87 -3.37 4.60
C GLU A 79 5.71 -2.72 3.84
N LEU A 80 4.55 -2.59 4.50
CA LEU A 80 3.38 -1.95 3.91
C LEU A 80 3.38 -0.44 4.19
N LEU A 81 3.07 0.35 3.15
CA LEU A 81 2.84 1.79 3.26
C LEU A 81 1.36 2.12 3.33
N LEU A 82 1.07 3.23 4.00
CA LEU A 82 -0.20 3.93 3.98
C LEU A 82 -0.30 4.85 2.75
N ALA A 83 -1.50 5.39 2.54
CA ALA A 83 -1.90 6.50 1.68
C ALA A 83 -3.30 6.91 2.15
N GLY A 84 -4.02 7.74 1.40
CA GLY A 84 -5.47 7.80 1.58
C GLY A 84 -6.14 6.54 1.03
N PHE A 85 -7.11 5.97 1.74
CA PHE A 85 -7.76 4.70 1.38
C PHE A 85 -8.22 4.65 -0.08
N TYR A 86 -8.93 5.69 -0.54
CA TYR A 86 -9.46 5.79 -1.91
C TYR A 86 -8.51 6.50 -2.89
N GLU A 87 -7.22 6.63 -2.55
CA GLU A 87 -6.20 7.30 -3.37
C GLU A 87 -6.55 8.75 -3.76
N PRO A 88 -6.99 9.59 -2.81
CA PRO A 88 -7.13 11.01 -3.09
C PRO A 88 -5.76 11.67 -3.19
N VAL A 89 -5.67 12.72 -4.00
CA VAL A 89 -4.63 13.73 -3.84
C VAL A 89 -4.86 14.42 -2.49
N LEU A 90 -4.10 14.07 -1.45
CA LEU A 90 -4.36 14.54 -0.08
C LEU A 90 -4.46 16.07 0.02
N ALA A 91 -3.60 16.80 -0.70
CA ALA A 91 -3.64 18.26 -0.76
C ALA A 91 -5.01 18.83 -1.21
N SER A 92 -5.75 18.10 -2.05
CA SER A 92 -7.07 18.53 -2.53
C SER A 92 -8.22 18.33 -1.52
N LEU A 93 -7.98 17.61 -0.42
CA LEU A 93 -9.00 17.31 0.57
C LEU A 93 -8.98 18.30 1.75
N PRO A 94 -10.11 18.49 2.45
CA PRO A 94 -10.12 19.06 3.80
C PRO A 94 -9.28 18.23 4.78
N ARG A 95 -8.67 18.88 5.79
CA ARG A 95 -7.79 18.22 6.79
C ARG A 95 -8.42 16.99 7.43
N ALA A 96 -9.69 17.07 7.85
CA ALA A 96 -10.38 15.96 8.51
C ALA A 96 -10.43 14.72 7.61
N ASP A 97 -10.76 14.91 6.34
CA ASP A 97 -10.86 13.83 5.36
C ASP A 97 -9.48 13.21 5.05
N ARG A 98 -8.41 14.02 5.01
CA ARG A 98 -7.03 13.51 4.85
C ARG A 98 -6.68 12.50 5.94
N VAL A 99 -6.94 12.89 7.20
CA VAL A 99 -6.61 12.06 8.37
C VAL A 99 -7.47 10.80 8.40
N GLU A 100 -8.77 10.92 8.13
CA GLU A 100 -9.68 9.76 8.10
C GLU A 100 -9.33 8.77 6.98
N GLN A 101 -9.02 9.26 5.77
CA GLN A 101 -8.59 8.41 4.65
C GLN A 101 -7.33 7.59 5.00
N ILE A 102 -6.37 8.18 5.70
CA ILE A 102 -5.16 7.47 6.14
C ILE A 102 -5.49 6.45 7.25
N ARG A 103 -6.36 6.81 8.19
CA ARG A 103 -6.80 5.91 9.26
C ARG A 103 -7.54 4.70 8.74
N TRP A 104 -8.42 4.87 7.74
CA TRP A 104 -9.13 3.75 7.13
C TRP A 104 -8.16 2.74 6.51
N LEU A 105 -7.12 3.19 5.80
CA LEU A 105 -6.14 2.27 5.24
C LEU A 105 -5.28 1.62 6.31
N ARG A 106 -4.92 2.36 7.36
CA ARG A 106 -4.22 1.81 8.53
C ARG A 106 -5.03 0.70 9.19
N ASP A 107 -6.31 0.94 9.44
CA ASP A 107 -7.20 -0.03 10.08
C ASP A 107 -7.42 -1.26 9.20
N ALA A 108 -7.54 -1.08 7.88
CA ALA A 108 -7.65 -2.18 6.93
C ALA A 108 -6.38 -3.04 6.89
N ILE A 109 -5.20 -2.40 6.83
CA ILE A 109 -3.91 -3.11 6.89
C ILE A 109 -3.77 -3.87 8.21
N ARG A 110 -4.09 -3.23 9.34
CA ARG A 110 -4.03 -3.86 10.66
C ARG A 110 -4.98 -5.05 10.73
N SER A 111 -6.21 -4.89 10.26
CA SER A 111 -7.22 -5.94 10.27
C SER A 111 -6.81 -7.13 9.41
N ARG A 112 -6.24 -6.89 8.22
CA ARG A 112 -5.90 -7.95 7.27
C ARG A 112 -4.57 -8.64 7.59
N PHE A 113 -3.54 -7.85 7.92
CA PHE A 113 -2.17 -8.35 8.01
C PHE A 113 -1.62 -8.38 9.44
N GLY A 114 -2.34 -7.83 10.42
CA GLY A 114 -1.91 -7.81 11.82
C GLY A 114 -0.69 -6.93 12.10
N VAL A 115 -0.38 -5.98 11.21
CA VAL A 115 0.76 -5.06 11.33
C VAL A 115 0.33 -3.60 11.38
N GLU A 116 1.15 -2.77 12.01
CA GLU A 116 0.96 -1.31 12.07
C GLU A 116 1.86 -0.63 11.04
N ALA A 117 1.27 -0.18 9.93
CA ALA A 117 2.00 0.62 8.93
C ALA A 117 2.22 2.06 9.43
N SER A 118 3.39 2.63 9.14
CA SER A 118 3.73 4.01 9.54
C SER A 118 4.33 4.87 8.44
N GLY A 119 4.86 4.28 7.37
CA GLY A 119 5.26 5.03 6.17
C GLY A 119 4.07 5.36 5.29
N LEU A 120 4.21 6.35 4.40
CA LEU A 120 3.16 6.78 3.49
C LEU A 120 3.68 6.94 2.04
N TRP A 121 2.93 6.39 1.09
CA TRP A 121 2.97 6.76 -0.31
C TRP A 121 2.09 7.99 -0.56
N LEU A 122 2.70 9.10 -0.99
CA LEU A 122 1.97 10.31 -1.31
C LEU A 122 1.37 10.19 -2.72
N THR A 123 0.06 10.01 -2.81
CA THR A 123 -0.67 9.89 -4.08
C THR A 123 -0.34 11.05 -5.03
N GLU A 124 0.06 10.70 -6.25
CA GLU A 124 0.61 11.62 -7.26
C GLU A 124 1.78 12.52 -6.84
N ARG A 125 2.37 12.27 -5.67
CA ARG A 125 3.50 13.00 -5.10
C ARG A 125 3.21 14.51 -4.99
N VAL A 126 1.94 14.88 -4.84
CA VAL A 126 1.50 16.27 -4.68
C VAL A 126 1.70 16.70 -3.23
N TRP A 127 2.65 17.61 -3.02
CA TRP A 127 3.06 18.07 -1.70
C TRP A 127 2.64 19.50 -1.41
N GLU A 128 2.11 19.73 -0.21
CA GLU A 128 1.92 21.05 0.41
C GLU A 128 2.47 21.02 1.84
N PRO A 129 3.11 22.10 2.35
CA PRO A 129 3.73 22.11 3.68
C PRO A 129 2.81 21.69 4.84
N GLU A 130 1.53 22.04 4.76
CA GLU A 130 0.51 21.75 5.77
C GLU A 130 0.30 20.24 5.96
N LEU A 131 0.57 19.44 4.92
CA LEU A 131 0.47 17.98 5.00
C LEU A 131 1.39 17.41 6.09
N ALA A 132 2.52 18.03 6.39
CA ALA A 132 3.44 17.52 7.40
C ALA A 132 2.75 17.33 8.77
N ALA A 133 1.95 18.32 9.20
CA ALA A 133 1.22 18.24 10.47
C ALA A 133 0.06 17.24 10.40
N ASP A 134 -0.67 17.21 9.29
CA ASP A 134 -1.80 16.29 9.08
C ASP A 134 -1.34 14.83 9.06
N LEU A 135 -0.20 14.54 8.41
CA LEU A 135 0.42 13.22 8.34
C LEU A 135 0.87 12.75 9.73
N ALA A 136 1.51 13.64 10.51
CA ALA A 136 1.91 13.34 11.88
C ALA A 136 0.70 13.02 12.77
N ASP A 137 -0.39 13.79 12.66
CA ASP A 137 -1.67 13.55 13.37
C ASP A 137 -2.33 12.22 12.97
N ALA A 138 -2.13 11.80 11.72
CA ALA A 138 -2.56 10.50 11.22
C ALA A 138 -1.61 9.35 11.63
N GLY A 139 -0.53 9.63 12.34
CA GLY A 139 0.45 8.66 12.83
C GLY A 139 1.48 8.20 11.79
N VAL A 140 1.70 8.99 10.74
CA VAL A 140 2.73 8.76 9.72
C VAL A 140 4.09 9.27 10.23
N ARG A 141 5.19 8.59 9.89
CA ARG A 141 6.55 8.89 10.37
C ARG A 141 7.58 8.95 9.26
#